data_AF-X8E007-F1
#
_entry.id   AF-X8E007-F1
#
_cell.length_a   1.000
_cell.length_b   1.000
_cell.length_c   1.000
_cell.angle_alpha   90.00
_cell.angle_beta   90.00
_cell.angle_gamma   90.00
#
_symmetry.space_group_name_H-M   'P 1'
#
loop_
_entity.id
_entity.type
_entity.pdbx_description
1 polymer ?
#
loop_
_entity_poly.entity_id
_entity_poly.type
_entity_poly.pdbx_seq_one_letter_code
_entity_poly.pdbx_strand_id
1 'polypeptide(L)'
;MGATLDALDTGEVPGGYIRDLVVRVMPSILGGRKDGLSRVDEFEARHVEETGTKLLQRSQVVADAVKAKKLAIVYLTYKLADGRVVLHGHVGDIGE
;
A
#
# COMPACT_ATOMS: atom_id res chain seq x y z
N MET A 1 -6.05 7.32 -3.08
CA MET A 1 -4.80 8.03 -3.48
C MET A 1 -5.02 9.50 -3.77
N GLY A 2 -5.97 9.88 -4.64
CA GLY A 2 -6.18 11.27 -5.09
C GLY A 2 -6.13 12.34 -4.00
N ALA A 3 -6.98 12.25 -2.98
CA ALA A 3 -7.01 13.25 -1.89
C ALA A 3 -5.68 13.40 -1.12
N THR A 4 -4.86 12.35 -1.07
CA THR A 4 -3.53 12.41 -0.43
C THR A 4 -2.50 13.09 -1.34
N LEU A 5 -2.57 12.83 -2.65
CA LEU A 5 -1.73 13.53 -3.63
C LEU A 5 -2.05 15.01 -3.64
N ASP A 6 -3.34 15.35 -3.74
CA ASP A 6 -3.81 16.74 -3.69
C ASP A 6 -3.33 17.43 -2.41
N ALA A 7 -3.50 16.80 -1.25
CA ALA A 7 -3.05 17.37 0.03
C ALA A 7 -1.53 17.55 0.10
N LEU A 8 -0.74 16.70 -0.55
CA LEU A 8 0.72 16.84 -0.63
C LEU A 8 1.16 17.91 -1.63
N ASP A 9 0.38 18.14 -2.70
CA ASP A 9 0.71 19.08 -3.76
C ASP A 9 0.25 20.51 -3.42
N THR A 10 -0.89 20.66 -2.75
CA THR A 10 -1.43 21.97 -2.34
C THR A 10 -1.05 22.36 -0.91
N GLY A 11 -0.69 21.37 -0.07
CA GLY A 11 -0.53 21.56 1.38
C GLY A 11 -1.84 21.63 2.15
N GLU A 12 -2.99 21.53 1.48
CA GLU A 12 -4.30 21.58 2.11
C GLU A 12 -4.76 20.18 2.53
N VAL A 13 -4.64 19.89 3.83
CA VAL A 13 -5.10 18.60 4.38
C VAL A 13 -6.58 18.69 4.73
N PRO A 14 -7.45 17.78 4.23
CA PRO A 14 -8.86 17.75 4.58
C PRO A 14 -9.08 17.62 6.10
N GLY A 15 -10.19 18.19 6.59
CA GLY A 15 -10.61 18.06 7.98
C GLY A 15 -11.34 16.74 8.29
N GLY A 16 -11.69 16.55 9.57
CA GLY A 16 -12.47 15.41 10.05
C GLY A 16 -11.82 14.05 9.79
N TYR A 17 -12.63 13.00 9.65
CA TYR A 17 -12.16 11.62 9.45
C TYR A 17 -11.36 11.40 8.16
N ILE A 18 -11.55 12.25 7.13
CA ILE A 18 -10.77 12.17 5.90
C ILE A 18 -9.30 12.47 6.18
N ARG A 19 -9.01 13.36 7.14
CA ARG A 19 -7.65 13.64 7.61
C ARG A 19 -6.92 12.38 8.03
N ASP A 20 -7.60 11.54 8.80
CA ASP A 20 -7.00 10.33 9.37
C ASP A 20 -6.60 9.32 8.28
N LEU A 21 -7.39 9.27 7.20
CA LEU A 21 -7.07 8.46 6.02
C LEU A 21 -5.89 9.06 5.25
N VAL A 22 -5.95 10.36 4.96
CA VAL A 22 -4.90 11.06 4.20
C VAL A 22 -3.54 10.91 4.88
N VAL A 23 -3.47 11.21 6.18
CA VAL A 23 -2.24 11.14 6.98
C VAL A 23 -1.66 9.72 7.00
N ARG A 24 -2.50 8.68 6.96
CA ARG A 24 -2.05 7.28 6.95
C ARG A 24 -1.44 6.85 5.61
N VAL A 25 -1.86 7.47 4.51
CA VAL A 25 -1.39 7.18 3.15
C VAL A 25 -0.15 8.02 2.78
N MET A 26 -0.03 9.24 3.31
CA MET A 26 1.08 10.17 3.02
C MET A 26 2.48 9.52 3.05
N PRO A 27 2.85 8.69 4.05
CA PRO A 27 4.18 8.08 4.09
C PRO A 27 4.52 7.26 2.85
N SER A 28 3.54 6.57 2.26
CA SER A 28 3.75 5.73 1.09
C SER A 28 4.04 6.53 -0.16
N ILE A 29 3.40 7.69 -0.30
CA ILE A 29 3.64 8.60 -1.43
C ILE A 29 4.99 9.30 -1.25
N LEU A 30 5.30 9.76 -0.03
CA LEU A 30 6.60 10.40 0.25
C LEU A 30 7.77 9.42 0.04
N GLY A 31 7.62 8.17 0.51
CA GLY A 31 8.57 7.09 0.25
C GLY A 31 8.72 6.83 -1.25
N GLY A 32 7.60 6.70 -1.97
CA GLY A 32 7.61 6.54 -3.43
C GLY A 32 8.32 7.69 -4.16
N ARG A 33 8.03 8.95 -3.81
CA ARG A 33 8.68 10.12 -4.41
C ARG A 33 10.18 10.12 -4.16
N LYS A 34 10.60 9.75 -2.94
CA LYS A 34 12.02 9.58 -2.60
C LYS A 34 12.70 8.52 -3.48
N ASP A 35 11.97 7.46 -3.84
CA ASP A 35 12.45 6.39 -4.72
C ASP A 35 12.30 6.71 -6.22
N GLY A 36 11.87 7.93 -6.57
CA GLY A 36 11.70 8.38 -7.96
C GLY A 36 10.37 8.02 -8.62
N LEU A 37 9.40 7.47 -7.86
CA LEU A 37 8.06 7.21 -8.37
C LEU A 37 7.32 8.54 -8.61
N SER A 38 6.52 8.59 -9.67
CA SER A 38 5.84 9.82 -10.11
C SER A 38 4.40 9.59 -10.53
N ARG A 39 4.02 8.36 -10.90
CA ARG A 39 2.68 8.04 -11.38
C ARG A 39 1.78 7.57 -10.24
N VAL A 40 0.48 7.79 -10.40
CA VAL A 40 -0.53 7.40 -9.41
C VAL A 40 -0.54 5.88 -9.18
N ASP A 41 -0.45 5.08 -10.24
CA ASP A 41 -0.47 3.62 -10.15
C ASP A 41 0.80 3.06 -9.47
N GLU A 42 1.94 3.73 -9.61
CA GLU A 42 3.16 3.39 -8.86
C GLU A 42 2.97 3.64 -7.36
N PHE A 43 2.35 4.75 -6.98
CA PHE A 43 2.04 5.02 -5.57
C PHE A 43 0.98 4.06 -5.01
N GLU A 44 0.00 3.65 -5.81
CA GLU A 44 -0.97 2.62 -5.44
C GLU A 44 -0.27 1.29 -5.13
N ALA A 45 0.60 0.82 -6.03
CA ALA A 45 1.38 -0.39 -5.81
C ALA A 45 2.24 -0.31 -4.54
N ARG A 46 3.00 0.78 -4.37
CA ARG A 46 3.83 1.02 -3.18
C ARG A 46 3.02 0.99 -1.89
N HIS A 47 1.84 1.61 -1.88
CA HIS A 47 1.02 1.65 -0.66
C HIS A 47 0.45 0.27 -0.29
N VAL A 48 0.09 -0.56 -1.27
CA VAL A 48 -0.37 -1.93 -1.03
C VAL A 48 0.75 -2.75 -0.37
N GLU A 49 1.98 -2.69 -0.89
CA GLU A 49 3.15 -3.35 -0.31
C GLU A 49 3.43 -2.88 1.12
N GLU A 50 3.41 -1.57 1.36
CA GLU A 50 3.60 -1.01 2.70
C GLU A 50 2.50 -1.43 3.67
N THR A 51 1.27 -1.55 3.21
CA THR A 51 0.15 -2.01 4.03
C THR A 51 0.37 -3.44 4.49
N GLY A 52 0.80 -4.31 3.58
CA GLY A 52 1.19 -5.67 3.89
C GLY A 52 2.36 -5.76 4.87
N THR A 53 3.39 -4.94 4.65
CA THR A 53 4.55 -4.84 5.54
C THR A 53 4.14 -4.39 6.95
N LYS A 54 3.28 -3.37 7.05
CA LYS A 54 2.72 -2.88 8.33
C LYS A 54 1.91 -3.97 9.03
N LEU A 55 1.16 -4.78 8.29
CA LEU A 55 0.40 -5.90 8.86
C LEU A 55 1.34 -6.94 9.50
N LEU A 56 2.42 -7.32 8.82
CA LEU A 56 3.43 -8.23 9.36
C LEU A 56 4.13 -7.66 10.60
N GLN A 57 4.46 -6.36 10.58
CA GLN A 57 5.14 -5.71 11.70
C GLN A 57 4.25 -5.57 12.95
N ARG A 58 2.93 -5.43 12.77
CA ARG A 58 2.01 -5.13 13.87
C ARG A 58 1.26 -6.34 14.40
N SER A 59 1.10 -7.39 13.59
CA SER A 59 0.36 -8.60 13.98
C SER A 59 1.32 -9.78 14.10
N GLN A 60 1.68 -10.12 15.34
CA GLN A 60 2.52 -11.28 15.63
C GLN A 60 1.86 -12.58 15.12
N VAL A 61 0.53 -12.69 15.23
CA VAL A 61 -0.24 -13.85 14.73
C VAL A 61 -0.03 -14.03 13.22
N VAL A 62 -0.11 -12.94 12.45
CA VAL A 62 0.11 -12.99 11.00
C VAL A 62 1.58 -13.30 10.69
N ALA A 63 2.51 -12.63 11.37
CA ALA A 63 3.94 -12.85 11.17
C ALA A 63 4.36 -14.30 11.46
N ASP A 64 3.86 -14.90 12.54
CA ASP A 64 4.18 -16.27 12.92
C ASP A 64 3.55 -17.28 11.96
N ALA A 65 2.33 -17.04 11.48
CA ALA A 65 1.69 -17.88 10.48
C ALA A 65 2.46 -17.88 9.15
N VAL A 66 2.96 -16.72 8.72
CA VAL A 66 3.80 -16.58 7.53
C VAL A 66 5.15 -17.29 7.71
N LYS A 67 5.82 -17.09 8.84
CA LYS A 67 7.08 -17.80 9.16
C LYS A 67 6.90 -19.32 9.22
N ALA A 68 5.77 -19.78 9.74
CA ALA A 68 5.40 -21.19 9.79
C ALA A 68 4.95 -21.76 8.42
N LYS A 69 4.99 -20.97 7.35
CA LYS A 69 4.52 -21.33 6.00
C LYS A 69 3.06 -21.79 5.95
N LYS A 70 2.22 -21.27 6.86
CA LYS A 70 0.77 -21.55 6.91
C LYS A 70 -0.07 -20.44 6.30
N LEU A 71 0.55 -19.30 6.00
CA LEU A 71 -0.08 -18.11 5.45
C LEU A 71 0.89 -17.43 4.48
N ALA A 72 0.34 -16.81 3.44
CA ALA A 72 1.06 -15.87 2.60
C ALA A 72 0.23 -14.58 2.47
N ILE A 73 0.90 -13.47 2.19
CA ILE A 73 0.30 -12.17 1.93
C ILE A 73 0.66 -11.78 0.50
N VAL A 74 -0.34 -11.41 -0.31
CA VAL A 74 -0.16 -10.98 -1.70
C VAL A 74 -0.51 -9.50 -1.85
N TYR A 75 0.25 -8.80 -2.68
CA TYR A 75 0.08 -7.38 -2.99
C TYR A 75 -0.53 -7.23 -4.37
N LEU A 76 -1.81 -6.87 -4.42
CA LEU A 76 -2.59 -6.83 -5.64
C LEU A 76 -3.18 -5.44 -5.87
N THR A 77 -3.23 -5.02 -7.13
CA THR A 77 -4.05 -3.88 -7.56
C THR A 77 -5.07 -4.31 -8.60
N TYR A 78 -6.22 -3.66 -8.62
CA TYR A 78 -7.29 -3.93 -9.57
C TYR A 78 -7.42 -2.78 -10.56
N LYS A 79 -7.31 -3.07 -11.85
CA LYS A 79 -7.49 -2.10 -12.93
C LYS A 79 -8.96 -2.03 -13.32
N LEU A 80 -9.63 -0.94 -12.94
CA LEU A 80 -11.05 -0.72 -13.24
C LEU A 80 -11.35 -0.69 -14.75
N ALA A 81 -10.40 -0.25 -15.58
CA ALA A 81 -10.60 -0.09 -17.01
C ALA A 81 -10.80 -1.41 -17.77
N ASP A 82 -10.15 -2.48 -17.32
CA ASP A 82 -10.12 -3.78 -18.02
C ASP A 82 -10.35 -4.98 -17.11
N GLY A 83 -10.62 -4.74 -15.82
CA GLY A 83 -10.92 -5.76 -14.82
C GLY A 83 -9.73 -6.62 -14.41
N ARG A 84 -8.51 -6.29 -14.83
CA ARG A 84 -7.32 -7.11 -14.52
C ARG A 84 -6.82 -6.88 -13.11
N VAL A 85 -6.36 -7.96 -12.50
CA VAL A 85 -5.61 -7.94 -11.23
C VAL A 85 -4.12 -8.02 -11.55
N VAL A 86 -3.34 -7.10 -10.98
CA VAL A 86 -1.87 -7.06 -11.14
C VAL A 86 -1.23 -7.42 -9.81
N LEU A 87 -0.37 -8.43 -9.82
CA LEU A 87 0.50 -8.82 -8.71
C LEU A 87 1.74 -7.91 -8.68
N HIS A 88 1.99 -7.31 -7.52
CA HIS A 88 3.16 -6.46 -7.26
C HIS A 88 4.21 -7.14 -6.38
N GLY A 89 3.79 -8.15 -5.62
CA GLY A 89 4.69 -8.95 -4.79
C GLY A 89 3.93 -9.80 -3.78
N HIS A 90 4.67 -10.55 -2.98
CA HIS A 90 4.11 -11.37 -1.93
C HIS A 90 5.13 -11.60 -0.80
N VAL A 91 4.63 -12.02 0.36
CA VAL A 91 5.44 -12.54 1.47
C VAL A 91 4.88 -13.89 1.89
N GLY A 92 5.75 -14.89 1.94
CA GLY A 92 5.35 -16.29 2.08
C GLY A 92 5.28 -16.99 0.72
N ASP A 93 5.10 -18.30 0.75
CA ASP A 93 5.02 -19.14 -0.45
C ASP A 93 3.61 -19.10 -1.03
N ILE A 94 3.50 -18.86 -2.34
CA ILE A 94 2.23 -18.81 -3.10
C ILE A 94 2.16 -19.88 -4.19
N GLY A 95 3.17 -20.75 -4.31
CA GLY A 95 3.18 -21.86 -5.26
C GLY A 95 3.45 -21.47 -6.72
N GLU A 96 4.19 -20.38 -6.96
CA GLU A 96 4.76 -20.05 -8.28
C GLU A 96 5.95 -20.94 -8.66
#